data_AF-A0A2G2ZAR7-F1
#
_entry.id   AF-A0A2G2ZAR7-F1
#
_cell.length_a   1.000
_cell.length_b   1.000
_cell.length_c   1.000
_cell.angle_alpha   90.00
_cell.angle_beta   90.00
_cell.angle_gamma   90.00
#
_symmetry.space_group_name_H-M   'P 1'
#
loop_
_entity.id
_entity.type
_entity.pdbx_description
1 polymer ?
#
loop_
_entity_poly.entity_id
_entity_poly.type
_entity_poly.pdbx_seq_one_letter_code
_entity_poly.pdbx_strand_id
1 'polypeptide(L)'
;MKIIEMKRNQIRTRNTNQKQGSPVLPILCNLFNPDLTSHNCGPAEVDLDNATQVLNNYVCQVSPSGICITPGRLTPTLYSQMAAAVNMSSGLYHYSPFLVELQNCEYVRQNFW
;
A
#
# COMPACT_ATOMS: atom_id res chain seq x y z
N MET A 1 10.19 -10.52 -11.71
CA MET A 1 8.94 -9.95 -12.27
C MET A 1 7.93 -11.06 -12.59
N LYS A 2 7.38 -11.71 -11.54
CA LYS A 2 6.31 -12.73 -11.60
C LYS A 2 5.47 -12.69 -10.29
N ILE A 3 6.11 -12.29 -9.20
CA ILE A 3 5.51 -12.14 -7.87
C ILE A 3 4.45 -11.02 -7.81
N ILE A 4 4.63 -9.92 -8.55
CA ILE A 4 3.66 -8.80 -8.58
C ILE A 4 2.37 -9.18 -9.32
N GLU A 5 2.44 -9.95 -10.41
CA GLU A 5 1.25 -10.41 -11.15
C GLU A 5 0.45 -11.46 -10.40
N MET A 6 1.11 -12.36 -9.66
CA MET A 6 0.44 -13.35 -8.83
C MET A 6 -0.41 -12.71 -7.71
N LYS A 7 0.07 -11.61 -7.10
CA LYS A 7 -0.71 -10.87 -6.07
C LYS A 7 -1.82 -9.99 -6.68
N ARG A 8 -1.61 -9.41 -7.87
CA ARG A 8 -2.62 -8.59 -8.56
C ARG A 8 -3.89 -9.41 -8.87
N ASN A 9 -3.74 -10.69 -9.25
CA ASN A 9 -4.88 -11.58 -9.44
C ASN A 9 -5.55 -12.02 -8.13
N GLN A 10 -4.81 -12.16 -7.02
CA GLN A 10 -5.38 -12.52 -5.71
C GLN A 10 -6.20 -11.38 -5.08
N ILE A 11 -5.87 -10.12 -5.35
CA ILE A 11 -6.70 -8.96 -4.93
C ILE A 11 -7.98 -8.90 -5.77
N ARG A 12 -7.91 -9.26 -7.06
CA ARG A 12 -9.05 -9.27 -7.98
C ARG A 12 -10.07 -10.38 -7.66
N THR A 13 -9.65 -11.49 -7.05
CA THR A 13 -10.51 -12.67 -6.82
C THR A 13 -11.08 -12.82 -5.41
N ARG A 14 -10.71 -12.01 -4.41
CA ARG A 14 -11.16 -12.20 -3.01
C ARG A 14 -12.41 -11.44 -2.55
N ASN A 15 -13.13 -10.72 -3.40
CA ASN A 15 -14.35 -10.00 -2.97
C ASN A 15 -15.47 -10.07 -4.00
N THR A 16 -16.26 -11.14 -3.96
CA THR A 16 -17.43 -11.32 -4.84
C THR A 16 -18.76 -10.88 -4.22
N ASN A 17 -18.76 -10.25 -3.04
CA ASN A 17 -20.00 -9.73 -2.40
C ASN A 17 -19.85 -8.24 -2.07
N GLN A 18 -19.86 -7.39 -3.11
CA GLN A 18 -19.85 -5.93 -2.94
C GLN A 18 -21.30 -5.41 -2.89
N LYS A 19 -21.59 -4.54 -1.92
CA LYS A 19 -22.87 -3.83 -1.85
C LYS A 19 -23.01 -2.87 -3.02
N GLN A 20 -24.23 -2.74 -3.53
CA GLN A 20 -24.59 -1.71 -4.50
C GLN A 20 -24.20 -0.33 -3.93
N GLY A 21 -23.42 0.46 -4.68
CA GLY A 21 -22.94 1.78 -4.26
C GLY A 21 -21.58 1.80 -3.54
N SER A 22 -20.87 0.67 -3.45
CA SER A 22 -19.52 0.67 -2.86
C SER A 22 -18.54 1.56 -3.64
N PRO A 23 -17.84 2.50 -2.97
CA PRO A 23 -16.95 3.46 -3.61
C PRO A 23 -15.71 2.78 -4.18
N VAL A 24 -15.22 3.23 -5.35
CA VAL A 24 -14.02 2.67 -6.01
C VAL A 24 -12.78 2.99 -5.18
N LEU A 25 -11.96 1.97 -4.91
CA LEU A 25 -10.71 2.18 -4.19
C LEU A 25 -9.79 3.14 -4.96
N PRO A 26 -9.08 4.03 -4.26
CA PRO A 26 -8.17 4.96 -4.90
C PRO A 26 -6.93 4.22 -5.42
N ILE A 27 -6.27 4.82 -6.40
CA ILE A 27 -5.00 4.35 -6.90
C ILE A 27 -3.91 4.85 -5.94
N LEU A 28 -3.11 3.93 -5.40
CA LEU A 28 -1.92 4.29 -4.64
C LEU A 28 -0.84 4.76 -5.60
N CYS A 29 -0.16 5.84 -5.23
CA CYS A 29 0.94 6.37 -6.00
C CYS A 29 2.07 5.34 -6.14
N ASN A 30 2.58 5.21 -7.36
CA ASN A 30 3.84 4.55 -7.58
C ASN A 30 4.97 5.57 -7.43
N LEU A 31 5.87 5.35 -6.46
CA LEU A 31 6.98 6.26 -6.17
C LEU A 31 8.10 6.20 -7.21
N PHE A 32 8.07 5.20 -8.11
CA PHE A 32 9.09 4.99 -9.13
C PHE A 32 8.46 4.77 -10.51
N ASN A 33 9.05 5.39 -11.52
CA ASN A 33 8.77 5.06 -12.91
C ASN A 33 9.26 3.63 -13.24
N PRO A 34 8.83 3.03 -14.38
CA PRO A 34 9.32 1.72 -14.81
C PRO A 34 10.85 1.62 -14.98
N ASP A 35 11.51 2.75 -15.20
CA ASP A 35 12.98 2.89 -15.29
C ASP A 35 13.66 3.16 -13.93
N LEU A 36 12.90 3.07 -12.83
CA LEU A 36 13.33 3.26 -11.44
C LEU A 36 13.70 4.71 -11.07
N THR A 37 13.42 5.69 -11.93
CA THR A 37 13.53 7.11 -11.56
C THR A 37 12.40 7.52 -10.61
N SER A 38 12.65 8.53 -9.77
CA SER A 38 11.64 9.08 -8.86
C SER A 38 10.42 9.61 -9.62
N HIS A 39 9.23 9.23 -9.20
CA HIS A 39 7.97 9.70 -9.78
C HIS A 39 7.20 10.57 -8.78
N ASN A 40 6.76 11.75 -9.22
CA ASN A 40 5.87 12.60 -8.44
C ASN A 40 4.43 12.18 -8.69
N CYS A 41 3.71 11.87 -7.61
CA CYS A 41 2.32 11.44 -7.67
C CYS A 41 1.42 12.48 -8.33
N GLY A 42 0.53 12.02 -9.22
CA GLY A 42 -0.48 12.87 -9.84
C GLY A 42 -1.63 13.20 -8.87
N PRO A 43 -2.48 14.19 -9.20
CA PRO A 43 -3.62 14.61 -8.35
C PRO A 43 -4.71 13.53 -8.18
N ALA A 44 -4.69 12.48 -9.00
CA ALA A 44 -5.60 11.34 -8.91
C ALA A 44 -5.02 10.14 -8.13
N GLU A 45 -3.78 10.27 -7.64
CA GLU A 45 -3.09 9.23 -6.89
C GLU A 45 -3.00 9.60 -5.42
N VAL A 46 -3.03 8.58 -4.58
CA VAL A 46 -2.89 8.74 -3.14
C VAL A 46 -1.43 8.54 -2.75
N ASP A 47 -0.85 9.57 -2.17
CA ASP A 47 0.49 9.53 -1.61
C ASP A 47 0.61 8.42 -0.55
N LEU A 48 1.80 7.79 -0.50
CA LEU A 48 2.03 6.63 0.35
C LEU A 48 1.90 6.96 1.84
N ASP A 49 2.24 8.17 2.26
CA ASP A 49 2.18 8.59 3.67
C ASP A 49 0.73 8.84 4.12
N ASN A 50 -0.15 9.23 3.20
CA ASN A 50 -1.58 9.46 3.47
C ASN A 50 -2.45 8.21 3.18
N ALA A 51 -1.88 7.18 2.56
CA ALA A 51 -2.61 6.04 2.03
C ALA A 51 -3.42 5.28 3.09
N THR A 52 -2.90 5.07 4.29
CA THR A 52 -3.63 4.37 5.37
C THR A 52 -4.87 5.13 5.83
N GLN A 53 -4.77 6.45 5.92
CA GLN A 53 -5.88 7.33 6.29
C GLN A 53 -6.95 7.35 5.20
N VAL A 54 -6.55 7.47 3.94
CA VAL A 54 -7.51 7.46 2.82
C VAL A 54 -8.20 6.11 2.71
N LEU A 55 -7.46 4.99 2.79
CA LEU A 55 -8.03 3.64 2.72
C LEU A 55 -9.02 3.35 3.86
N ASN A 56 -8.85 3.97 5.02
CA ASN A 56 -9.76 3.79 6.15
C ASN A 56 -11.20 4.23 5.82
N ASN A 57 -11.37 5.22 4.94
CA ASN A 57 -12.68 5.68 4.48
C ASN A 57 -13.42 4.67 3.59
N TYR A 58 -12.76 3.58 3.18
CA TYR A 58 -13.33 2.52 2.34
C TYR A 58 -13.65 1.25 3.13
N VAL A 59 -13.47 1.29 4.46
CA VAL A 59 -13.77 0.17 5.36
C VAL A 59 -15.26 0.05 5.56
N CYS A 60 -15.79 -1.15 5.33
CA CYS A 60 -17.19 -1.49 5.58
C CYS A 60 -17.35 -2.16 6.95
N GLN A 61 -18.54 -2.05 7.53
CA GLN A 61 -18.98 -2.99 8.56
C GLN A 61 -19.25 -4.35 7.92
N VAL A 62 -18.96 -5.43 8.65
CA VAL A 62 -19.09 -6.81 8.16
C VAL A 62 -20.17 -7.59 8.90
N SER A 63 -20.83 -8.51 8.19
CA SER A 63 -21.67 -9.55 8.78
C SER A 63 -20.84 -10.56 9.59
N PRO A 64 -21.48 -11.46 10.36
CA PRO A 64 -20.78 -12.57 11.01
C PRO A 64 -20.03 -13.50 10.03
N SER A 65 -20.48 -13.55 8.77
CA SER A 65 -19.82 -14.28 7.68
C SER A 65 -18.68 -13.50 7.00
N GLY A 66 -18.34 -12.30 7.49
CA GLY A 66 -17.22 -11.50 6.98
C GLY A 66 -17.52 -10.69 5.72
N ILE A 67 -18.79 -10.52 5.36
CA ILE A 67 -19.22 -9.82 4.14
C ILE A 67 -19.59 -8.38 4.47
N CYS A 68 -19.17 -7.42 3.63
CA CYS A 68 -19.56 -6.01 3.79
C CYS A 68 -21.09 -5.83 3.79
N ILE A 69 -21.64 -5.23 4.84
CA ILE A 69 -23.07 -4.91 4.96
C ILE A 69 -23.35 -3.41 4.76
N THR A 70 -22.36 -2.55 4.98
CA THR A 70 -22.40 -1.12 4.63
C THR A 70 -21.62 -0.84 3.34
N PRO A 71 -21.86 0.29 2.66
CA PRO A 71 -21.02 0.72 1.55
C PRO A 71 -19.55 0.79 1.96
N GLY A 72 -18.69 0.21 1.12
CA GLY A 72 -17.26 0.06 1.36
C GLY A 72 -16.71 -1.11 0.53
N ARG A 73 -15.39 -1.19 0.39
CA ARG A 73 -14.70 -2.27 -0.35
C ARG A 73 -13.72 -3.06 0.49
N LEU A 74 -13.33 -2.54 1.65
CA LEU A 74 -12.39 -3.18 2.54
C LEU A 74 -13.13 -3.75 3.75
N THR A 75 -12.97 -5.04 4.01
CA THR A 75 -13.27 -5.57 5.34
C THR A 75 -12.18 -5.10 6.31
N PRO A 76 -12.43 -5.05 7.63
CA PRO A 76 -11.42 -4.68 8.61
C PRO A 76 -10.12 -5.51 8.48
N THR A 77 -10.25 -6.81 8.20
CA THR A 77 -9.12 -7.72 7.98
C THR A 77 -8.35 -7.41 6.71
N LEU A 78 -9.03 -7.05 5.61
CA LEU A 78 -8.35 -6.67 4.38
C LEU A 78 -7.64 -5.32 4.53
N TYR A 79 -8.30 -4.37 5.19
CA TYR A 79 -7.71 -3.07 5.50
C TYR A 79 -6.43 -3.21 6.31
N SER A 80 -6.41 -4.03 7.37
CA SER A 80 -5.21 -4.21 8.19
C SER A 80 -4.02 -4.79 7.40
N GLN A 81 -4.28 -5.74 6.49
CA GLN A 81 -3.25 -6.27 5.59
C GLN A 81 -2.71 -5.21 4.61
N MET A 82 -3.60 -4.38 4.05
CA MET A 82 -3.20 -3.28 3.17
C MET A 82 -2.44 -2.19 3.92
N ALA A 83 -2.90 -1.81 5.11
CA ALA A 83 -2.24 -0.81 5.94
C ALA A 83 -0.83 -1.26 6.37
N ALA A 84 -0.66 -2.55 6.71
CA ALA A 84 0.66 -3.11 6.97
C ALA A 84 1.59 -3.01 5.74
N ALA A 85 1.07 -3.31 4.54
CA ALA A 85 1.85 -3.19 3.31
C ALA A 85 2.23 -1.73 2.98
N VAL A 86 1.32 -0.78 3.20
CA VAL A 86 1.57 0.65 3.05
C VAL A 86 2.65 1.11 4.04
N ASN A 87 2.51 0.78 5.32
CA ASN A 87 3.49 1.16 6.36
C ASN A 87 4.87 0.57 6.08
N MET A 88 4.95 -0.69 5.65
CA MET A 88 6.22 -1.31 5.25
C MET A 88 6.85 -0.59 4.06
N SER A 89 6.05 -0.26 3.04
CA SER A 89 6.53 0.45 1.86
C SER A 89 7.00 1.87 2.20
N SER A 90 6.26 2.59 3.06
CA SER A 90 6.61 3.93 3.52
C SER A 90 7.92 3.90 4.31
N GLY A 91 8.07 2.95 5.25
CA GLY A 91 9.32 2.75 5.96
C GLY A 91 10.50 2.48 5.01
N LEU A 92 10.36 1.54 4.07
CA LEU A 92 11.42 1.24 3.11
C LEU A 92 11.78 2.45 2.23
N TYR A 93 10.81 3.27 1.85
CA TYR A 93 11.05 4.48 1.07
C TYR A 93 11.81 5.55 1.88
N HIS A 94 11.36 5.86 3.08
CA HIS A 94 11.99 6.89 3.93
C HIS A 94 13.35 6.48 4.46
N TYR A 95 13.54 5.19 4.78
CA TYR A 95 14.83 4.68 5.24
C TYR A 95 15.78 4.29 4.10
N SER A 96 15.34 4.32 2.84
CA SER A 96 16.17 3.90 1.70
C SER A 96 17.52 4.64 1.62
N PRO A 97 17.61 5.97 1.79
CA PRO A 97 18.89 6.68 1.71
C PRO A 97 19.88 6.19 2.76
N PHE A 98 19.42 6.05 4.00
CA PHE A 98 20.23 5.49 5.10
C PHE A 98 20.66 4.04 4.81
N LEU A 99 19.75 3.19 4.35
CA LEU A 99 20.07 1.79 4.01
C LEU A 99 21.11 1.68 2.88
N VAL A 100 21.10 2.62 1.93
CA VAL A 100 22.12 2.70 0.87
C VAL A 100 23.47 3.15 1.43
N GLU A 101 23.48 4.11 2.35
CA GLU A 101 24.72 4.56 3.03
C GLU A 101 25.39 3.44 3.83
N LEU A 102 24.62 2.53 4.44
CA LEU A 102 25.17 1.36 5.13
C LEU A 102 25.95 0.40 4.21
N GLN A 103 25.74 0.45 2.90
CA GLN A 103 26.55 -0.29 1.93
C GLN A 103 27.96 0.33 1.76
N ASN A 104 28.12 1.61 2.11
CA ASN A 104 29.39 2.30 1.98
C ASN A 104 30.27 2.06 3.23
N CYS A 105 31.36 1.29 3.04
CA CYS A 105 32.31 0.98 4.11
C CYS A 105 32.90 2.22 4.80
N GLU A 106 33.10 3.32 4.08
CA GLU A 106 33.61 4.55 4.68
C GLU A 106 32.58 5.16 5.64
N TYR A 107 31.32 5.24 5.20
CA TYR A 107 30.22 5.72 6.04
C TYR A 107 30.08 4.88 7.31
N VAL A 108 30.11 3.55 7.18
CA VAL A 108 30.01 2.64 8.32
C VAL A 108 31.18 2.85 9.29
N ARG A 109 32.41 2.93 8.78
CA ARG A 109 33.61 3.13 9.61
C ARG A 109 33.63 4.51 10.28
N GLN A 110 33.05 5.55 9.69
CA GLN A 110 33.03 6.88 10.28
C GLN A 110 31.95 7.04 11.36
N ASN A 111 30.82 6.33 11.24
CA ASN A 111 29.65 6.54 12.11
C ASN A 111 29.44 5.45 13.16
N PHE A 112 30.03 4.26 13.02
CA PHE A 112 29.78 3.11 13.90
C PHE A 112 31.04 2.46 14.51
N TRP A 113 32.25 2.90 14.16
CA TRP A 113 33.50 2.51 14.81
C TRP A 113 33.97 3.64 15.73
#